data_AF-A0A2P6TB85-F1
#
_entry.id   AF-A0A2P6TB85-F1
#
_cell.length_a   1.000
_cell.length_b   1.000
_cell.length_c   1.000
_cell.angle_alpha   90.00
_cell.angle_beta   90.00
_cell.angle_gamma   90.00
#
_symmetry.space_group_name_H-M   'P 1'
#
loop_
_entity.id
_entity.type
_entity.pdbx_description
1 polymer ?
#
loop_
_entity_poly.entity_id
_entity_poly.type
_entity_poly.pdbx_seq_one_letter_code
_entity_poly.pdbx_strand_id
1 'polypeptide(L)'
;MAAAGALPLLLPLLLPSAADAATALPHLPEFNGYWMALGLGGAGVVTTLLLTSRFLMSYFPSLEKNAKARPAGALYRLLTVADPVLDPITKGFFRQTQQGDLNYGAMALLALSSAVLTCVFGDGGLMVDRVPDLDTLQLLRYLSYFQHMLLLPMWVIVVFRFFMLI
;
A
#
# COMPACT_ATOMS: atom_id res chain seq x y z
N MET A 1 37.57 -4.36 59.62
CA MET A 1 36.33 -3.68 59.15
C MET A 1 36.72 -2.69 58.07
N ALA A 2 36.23 -2.88 56.83
CA ALA A 2 36.09 -1.92 55.72
C ALA A 2 36.42 -2.59 54.37
N ALA A 3 35.43 -3.26 53.76
CA ALA A 3 35.49 -3.68 52.36
C ALA A 3 34.07 -3.80 51.76
N ALA A 4 33.18 -2.87 52.08
CA ALA A 4 31.78 -2.87 51.63
C ALA A 4 31.35 -1.53 51.03
N GLY A 5 32.26 -0.83 50.33
CA GLY A 5 32.03 0.55 49.87
C GLY A 5 32.02 0.77 48.36
N ALA A 6 32.42 -0.19 47.54
CA ALA A 6 32.71 0.05 46.11
C ALA A 6 31.67 -0.51 45.12
N LEU A 7 30.73 -1.34 45.57
CA LEU A 7 29.78 -2.01 44.66
C LEU A 7 28.66 -1.11 44.06
N PRO A 8 28.14 -0.05 44.72
CA PRO A 8 27.03 0.72 44.16
C PRO A 8 27.47 1.77 43.11
N LEU A 9 28.78 1.99 42.94
CA LEU A 9 29.34 2.96 42.00
C LEU A 9 29.62 2.38 40.60
N LEU A 10 29.60 1.06 40.43
CA LEU A 10 29.84 0.39 39.14
C LEU A 10 28.54 -0.08 38.45
N LEU A 11 27.41 -0.11 39.17
CA LEU A 11 26.11 -0.51 38.61
C LEU A 11 25.58 0.42 37.50
N PRO A 12 25.78 1.76 37.53
CA PRO A 12 25.31 2.64 36.46
C PRO A 12 26.16 2.57 35.19
N LEU A 13 27.34 1.94 35.24
CA LEU A 13 28.27 1.86 34.10
C LEU A 13 28.05 0.61 33.22
N LEU A 14 27.28 -0.36 33.71
CA LEU A 14 27.01 -1.65 33.05
C LEU A 14 25.63 -1.73 32.39
N LEU A 15 24.74 -0.78 32.71
CA LEU A 15 23.44 -0.67 32.08
C LEU A 15 23.51 0.47 31.04
N PRO A 16 23.35 0.19 29.74
CA PRO A 16 23.18 1.26 28.78
C PRO A 16 22.02 2.14 29.26
N SER A 17 22.26 3.45 29.29
CA SER A 17 21.24 4.43 29.66
C SER A 17 19.98 4.15 28.84
N ALA A 18 18.79 4.30 29.42
CA ALA A 18 17.54 4.18 28.68
C ALA A 18 17.52 5.12 27.45
N ALA A 19 18.33 6.18 27.46
CA ALA A 19 18.57 7.06 26.31
C ALA A 19 19.47 6.44 25.22
N ASP A 20 20.46 5.63 25.60
CA ASP A 20 21.30 4.87 24.66
C ASP A 20 20.52 3.69 24.07
N ALA A 21 19.66 3.05 24.86
CA ALA A 21 18.74 2.02 24.37
C ALA A 21 17.69 2.60 23.41
N ALA A 22 17.13 3.79 23.69
CA ALA A 22 16.16 4.47 22.84
C ALA A 22 16.77 4.99 21.52
N THR A 23 18.06 5.34 21.51
CA THR A 23 18.78 5.76 20.29
C THR A 23 19.34 4.59 19.49
N ALA A 24 19.58 3.43 20.12
CA ALA A 24 19.98 2.19 19.44
C ALA A 24 18.78 1.41 18.82
N LEU A 25 17.58 1.58 19.37
CA LEU A 25 16.33 0.96 18.91
C LEU A 25 16.02 1.12 17.40
N PRO A 26 16.15 2.31 16.78
CA PRO A 26 15.89 2.48 15.34
C PRO A 26 16.93 1.84 14.41
N HIS A 27 18.10 1.45 14.92
CA HIS A 27 19.18 0.84 14.14
C HIS A 27 19.17 -0.70 14.19
N LEU A 28 18.30 -1.29 15.00
CA LEU A 28 18.07 -2.73 14.97
C LEU A 28 17.35 -3.09 13.66
N PRO A 29 17.90 -4.01 12.85
CA PRO A 29 17.34 -4.36 11.54
C PRO A 29 15.88 -4.85 11.63
N GLU A 30 15.48 -5.40 12.78
CA GLU A 30 14.12 -5.85 13.07
C GLU A 30 13.13 -4.68 13.26
N PHE A 31 13.55 -3.58 13.88
CA PHE A 31 12.69 -2.40 14.09
C PHE A 31 12.42 -1.69 12.76
N ASN A 32 13.44 -1.55 11.91
CA ASN A 32 13.29 -0.93 10.59
C ASN A 32 12.45 -1.79 9.63
N GLY A 33 12.64 -3.12 9.65
CA GLY A 33 11.86 -4.06 8.83
C GLY A 33 10.36 -4.01 9.16
N TYR A 34 10.01 -3.95 10.43
CA TYR A 34 8.61 -3.88 10.90
C TYR A 34 7.89 -2.59 10.44
N TRP A 35 8.48 -1.42 10.67
CA TRP A 35 7.87 -0.16 10.24
C TRP A 35 7.80 -0.01 8.73
N MET A 36 8.80 -0.54 8.01
CA MET A 36 8.77 -0.58 6.56
C MET A 36 7.65 -1.49 6.04
N ALA A 37 7.42 -2.65 6.66
CA ALA A 37 6.34 -3.55 6.31
C ALA A 37 4.96 -2.90 6.54
N LEU A 38 4.75 -2.25 7.69
CA LEU A 38 3.52 -1.49 7.96
C LEU A 38 3.34 -0.30 7.01
N GLY A 39 4.41 0.42 6.71
CA GLY A 39 4.38 1.53 5.74
C GLY A 39 3.98 1.07 4.35
N LEU A 40 4.57 -0.04 3.88
CA LEU A 40 4.22 -0.67 2.59
C LEU A 40 2.78 -1.20 2.60
N GLY A 41 2.34 -1.83 3.69
CA GLY A 41 0.95 -2.28 3.85
C GLY A 41 -0.04 -1.13 3.80
N GLY A 42 0.19 -0.06 4.56
CA GLY A 42 -0.64 1.14 4.56
C GLY A 42 -0.68 1.81 3.19
N ALA A 43 0.47 1.97 2.53
CA ALA A 43 0.55 2.47 1.16
C ALA A 43 -0.21 1.57 0.18
N GLY A 44 -0.14 0.26 0.36
CA GLY A 44 -0.89 -0.74 -0.41
C GLY A 44 -2.40 -0.56 -0.29
N VAL A 45 -2.93 -0.40 0.93
CA VAL A 45 -4.36 -0.14 1.17
C VAL A 45 -4.81 1.13 0.47
N VAL A 46 -4.08 2.24 0.68
CA VAL A 46 -4.42 3.54 0.09
C VAL A 46 -4.40 3.47 -1.43
N THR A 47 -3.37 2.87 -2.01
CA THR A 47 -3.24 2.69 -3.46
C THR A 47 -4.39 1.85 -4.01
N THR A 48 -4.74 0.75 -3.35
CA THR A 48 -5.85 -0.13 -3.72
C THR A 48 -7.17 0.62 -3.78
N LEU A 49 -7.49 1.36 -2.71
CA LEU A 49 -8.74 2.11 -2.61
C LEU A 49 -8.82 3.22 -3.66
N LEU A 50 -7.72 3.95 -3.89
CA LEU A 50 -7.64 5.00 -4.90
C LEU A 50 -7.87 4.45 -6.31
N LEU A 51 -7.14 3.40 -6.70
CA LEU A 51 -7.22 2.82 -8.04
C LEU A 51 -8.56 2.14 -8.30
N THR A 52 -9.08 1.38 -7.32
CA THR A 52 -10.39 0.74 -7.43
C THR A 52 -11.51 1.77 -7.55
N SER A 53 -11.47 2.82 -6.71
CA SER A 53 -12.45 3.90 -6.75
C SER A 53 -12.40 4.67 -8.09
N ARG A 54 -11.19 4.86 -8.63
CA ARG A 54 -11.00 5.49 -9.95
C ARG A 54 -11.58 4.67 -11.09
N PHE A 55 -11.36 3.37 -11.08
CA PHE A 55 -11.97 2.46 -12.05
C PHE A 55 -13.49 2.47 -11.96
N LEU A 56 -14.06 2.38 -10.76
CA LEU A 56 -15.51 2.44 -10.55
C LEU A 56 -16.12 3.78 -11.01
N MET A 57 -15.44 4.90 -10.78
CA MET A 57 -15.86 6.20 -11.31
C MET A 57 -15.85 6.23 -12.85
N SER A 58 -14.87 5.59 -13.50
CA SER A 58 -14.84 5.49 -14.96
C SER A 58 -15.95 4.59 -15.54
N TYR A 59 -16.36 3.57 -14.79
CA TYR A 59 -17.45 2.66 -15.19
C TYR A 59 -18.84 3.31 -15.03
N PHE A 60 -19.03 4.16 -14.02
CA PHE A 60 -20.28 4.89 -13.78
C PHE A 60 -20.10 6.40 -14.01
N PRO A 61 -20.23 6.91 -15.26
CA PRO A 61 -20.00 8.33 -15.58
C PRO A 61 -20.97 9.29 -14.88
N SER A 62 -22.13 8.80 -14.39
CA SER A 62 -23.05 9.56 -13.53
C SER A 62 -22.41 9.91 -12.18
N LEU A 63 -21.61 9.01 -11.59
CA LEU A 63 -20.84 9.27 -10.37
C LEU A 63 -19.77 10.33 -10.61
N GLU A 64 -19.09 10.28 -11.76
CA GLU A 64 -18.08 11.29 -12.12
C GLU A 64 -18.69 12.68 -12.30
N LYS A 65 -19.85 12.79 -12.98
CA LYS A 65 -20.59 14.05 -13.13
C LYS A 65 -21.04 14.60 -11.77
N ASN A 66 -21.56 13.74 -10.89
CA ASN A 66 -22.00 14.14 -9.56
C ASN A 66 -20.83 14.54 -8.66
N ALA A 67 -19.67 13.89 -8.79
CA ALA A 67 -18.46 14.23 -8.06
C ALA A 67 -17.87 15.58 -8.52
N LYS A 68 -17.87 15.86 -9.83
CA LYS A 68 -17.45 17.15 -10.40
C LYS A 68 -18.37 18.32 -10.00
N ALA A 69 -19.67 18.05 -9.87
CA ALA A 69 -20.65 19.07 -9.49
C ALA A 69 -20.55 19.49 -8.00
N ARG A 70 -19.84 18.74 -7.16
CA ARG A 70 -19.67 19.07 -5.74
C ARG A 70 -18.40 19.92 -5.51
N PRO A 71 -18.53 21.20 -5.10
CA PRO A 71 -17.39 22.12 -4.95
C PRO A 71 -16.40 21.76 -3.82
N ALA A 72 -16.77 20.81 -2.93
CA ALA A 72 -16.01 20.44 -1.74
C ALA A 72 -15.64 18.94 -1.68
N GLY A 73 -15.53 18.26 -2.83
CA GLY A 73 -15.16 16.84 -2.87
C GLY A 73 -13.67 16.61 -2.54
N ALA A 74 -13.27 16.67 -1.27
CA ALA A 74 -11.92 16.26 -0.84
C ALA A 74 -11.59 14.85 -1.34
N LEU A 75 -12.59 13.96 -1.37
CA LEU A 75 -12.50 12.61 -1.93
C LEU A 75 -12.21 12.63 -3.44
N TYR A 76 -12.89 13.49 -4.21
CA TYR A 76 -12.63 13.62 -5.64
C TYR A 76 -11.24 14.18 -5.91
N ARG A 77 -10.81 15.18 -5.14
CA ARG A 77 -9.44 15.71 -5.21
C ARG A 77 -8.41 14.63 -4.91
N LEU A 78 -8.60 13.85 -3.85
CA LEU A 78 -7.72 12.74 -3.46
C LEU A 78 -7.64 11.69 -4.57
N LEU A 79 -8.78 11.37 -5.18
CA LEU A 79 -8.84 10.47 -6.33
C LEU A 79 -8.12 11.08 -7.55
N THR A 80 -8.16 12.40 -7.77
CA THR A 80 -7.45 13.08 -8.87
C THR A 80 -5.94 13.21 -8.66
N VAL A 81 -5.44 13.01 -7.44
CA VAL A 81 -3.99 13.03 -7.19
C VAL A 81 -3.27 11.93 -7.96
N ALA A 82 -3.93 10.80 -8.20
CA ALA A 82 -3.38 9.70 -8.99
C ALA A 82 -3.47 9.92 -10.52
N ASP A 83 -4.32 10.85 -10.98
CA ASP A 83 -4.53 11.13 -12.41
C ASP A 83 -3.24 11.48 -13.17
N PRO A 84 -2.28 12.31 -12.67
CA PRO A 84 -1.03 12.58 -13.39
C PRO A 84 -0.12 11.35 -13.55
N VAL A 85 -0.21 10.35 -12.66
CA VAL A 85 0.55 9.09 -12.78
C VAL A 85 -0.16 8.12 -13.72
N LEU A 86 -1.49 8.16 -13.72
CA LEU A 86 -2.34 7.34 -14.57
C LEU A 86 -2.35 7.82 -16.02
N ASP A 87 -2.37 9.14 -16.26
CA ASP A 87 -2.46 9.79 -17.57
C ASP A 87 -1.45 9.31 -18.62
N PRO A 88 -0.14 9.16 -18.34
CA PRO A 88 0.80 8.62 -19.33
C PRO A 88 0.52 7.16 -19.66
N ILE A 89 0.01 6.37 -18.70
CA ILE A 89 -0.34 4.96 -18.90
C ILE A 89 -1.66 4.87 -19.68
N THR A 90 -2.68 5.64 -19.31
CA THR A 90 -4.01 5.61 -19.93
C THR A 90 -4.04 6.25 -21.32
N LYS A 91 -3.40 7.41 -21.51
CA LYS A 91 -3.37 8.14 -22.80
C LYS A 91 -2.27 7.62 -23.72
N GLY A 92 -1.13 7.20 -23.17
CA GLY A 92 0.01 6.69 -23.95
C GLY A 92 -0.18 5.24 -24.39
N PHE A 93 -0.31 4.31 -23.44
CA PHE A 93 -0.40 2.88 -23.74
C PHE A 93 -1.82 2.45 -24.14
N PHE A 94 -2.82 2.84 -23.37
CA PHE A 94 -4.20 2.39 -23.61
C PHE A 94 -5.00 3.28 -24.57
N ARG A 95 -4.41 4.40 -25.03
CA ARG A 95 -5.03 5.36 -25.96
C ARG A 95 -6.48 5.71 -25.60
N GLN A 96 -6.77 5.89 -24.31
CA GLN A 96 -8.10 6.33 -23.87
C GLN A 96 -8.37 7.75 -24.38
N THR A 97 -9.10 7.86 -25.49
CA THR A 97 -9.39 9.14 -26.14
C THR A 97 -10.83 9.62 -25.97
N GLN A 98 -11.73 8.81 -25.38
CA GLN A 98 -13.16 9.16 -25.23
C GLN A 98 -13.65 9.13 -23.76
N GLN A 99 -14.56 10.06 -23.43
CA GLN A 99 -15.32 10.04 -22.17
C GLN A 99 -16.21 8.79 -22.13
N GLY A 100 -16.08 7.98 -21.07
CA GLY A 100 -16.79 6.70 -20.90
C GLY A 100 -15.93 5.46 -21.20
N ASP A 101 -14.65 5.63 -21.50
CA ASP A 101 -13.71 4.52 -21.61
C ASP A 101 -13.24 4.04 -20.23
N LEU A 102 -13.13 2.73 -20.05
CA LEU A 102 -12.74 2.12 -18.77
C LEU A 102 -11.30 2.48 -18.46
N ASN A 103 -10.99 2.94 -17.24
CA ASN A 103 -9.63 3.30 -16.86
C ASN A 103 -8.72 2.06 -16.73
N TYR A 104 -8.22 1.56 -17.86
CA TYR A 104 -7.33 0.40 -17.95
C TYR A 104 -6.00 0.64 -17.22
N GLY A 105 -5.52 1.88 -17.15
CA GLY A 105 -4.31 2.24 -16.42
C GLY A 105 -4.46 2.04 -14.91
N ALA A 106 -5.62 2.39 -14.34
CA ALA A 106 -5.90 2.14 -12.93
C ALA A 106 -5.93 0.64 -12.61
N MET A 107 -6.50 -0.16 -13.52
CA MET A 107 -6.50 -1.61 -13.40
C MET A 107 -5.09 -2.20 -13.52
N ALA A 108 -4.28 -1.74 -14.49
CA ALA A 108 -2.91 -2.20 -14.70
C ALA A 108 -2.00 -1.87 -13.50
N LEU A 109 -2.12 -0.66 -12.94
CA LEU A 109 -1.38 -0.29 -11.72
C LEU A 109 -1.85 -1.11 -10.50
N LEU A 110 -3.14 -1.45 -10.42
CA LEU A 110 -3.64 -2.30 -9.35
C LEU A 110 -3.07 -3.72 -9.48
N ALA A 111 -3.00 -4.27 -10.69
CA ALA A 111 -2.36 -5.57 -10.96
C ALA A 111 -0.87 -5.54 -10.60
N LEU A 112 -0.16 -4.48 -11.00
CA LEU A 112 1.27 -4.31 -10.70
C LEU A 112 1.52 -4.21 -9.20
N SER A 113 0.77 -3.36 -8.50
CA SER A 113 0.90 -3.21 -7.04
C SER A 113 0.59 -4.51 -6.30
N SER A 114 -0.38 -5.29 -6.78
CA SER A 114 -0.71 -6.61 -6.22
C SER A 114 0.40 -7.64 -6.47
N ALA A 115 1.01 -7.64 -7.66
CA ALA A 115 2.18 -8.47 -7.94
C ALA A 115 3.36 -8.11 -7.03
N VAL A 116 3.65 -6.81 -6.87
CA VAL A 116 4.72 -6.32 -5.98
C VAL A 116 4.46 -6.74 -4.54
N LEU A 117 3.24 -6.53 -4.02
CA LEU A 117 2.88 -6.93 -2.65
C LEU A 117 2.99 -8.45 -2.44
N THR A 118 2.66 -9.24 -3.45
CA THR A 118 2.82 -10.70 -3.41
C THR A 118 4.29 -11.11 -3.40
N CYS A 119 5.15 -10.46 -4.19
CA CYS A 119 6.60 -10.71 -4.14
C CYS A 119 7.22 -10.32 -2.79
N VAL A 120 6.67 -9.30 -2.12
CA VAL A 120 7.22 -8.79 -0.85
C VAL A 120 6.69 -9.60 0.35
N PHE A 121 5.39 -9.93 0.38
CA PHE A 121 4.71 -10.49 1.56
C PHE A 121 4.08 -11.89 1.34
N GLY A 122 4.14 -12.43 0.12
CA GLY A 122 3.63 -13.75 -0.22
C GLY A 122 4.43 -14.89 0.41
N ASP A 123 4.08 -16.13 0.06
CA ASP A 123 4.82 -17.31 0.51
C ASP A 123 6.25 -17.28 -0.05
N GLY A 124 7.25 -17.16 0.83
CA GLY A 124 8.65 -16.96 0.45
C GLY A 124 9.02 -15.53 0.02
N GLY A 125 8.17 -14.53 0.32
CA GLY A 125 8.41 -13.14 -0.02
C GLY A 125 9.59 -12.49 0.71
N LEU A 126 10.12 -11.41 0.14
CA LEU A 126 11.34 -10.71 0.61
C LEU A 126 11.30 -10.20 2.05
N MET A 127 10.11 -9.97 2.61
CA MET A 127 9.92 -9.45 3.97
C MET A 127 9.46 -10.52 4.96
N VAL A 128 9.29 -11.79 4.55
CA VAL A 128 8.76 -12.84 5.41
C VAL A 128 9.66 -13.07 6.63
N ASP A 129 10.97 -13.11 6.44
CA ASP A 129 11.94 -13.31 7.52
C ASP A 129 12.31 -12.01 8.27
N ARG A 130 11.78 -10.87 7.82
CA ARG A 130 12.07 -9.52 8.37
C ARG A 130 10.97 -9.01 9.28
N VAL A 131 9.77 -9.61 9.22
CA VAL A 131 8.64 -9.24 10.06
C VAL A 131 8.61 -10.22 11.24
N PRO A 132 8.87 -9.76 12.47
CA PRO A 132 9.00 -10.64 13.64
C PRO A 132 7.64 -11.21 14.12
N ASP A 133 6.53 -10.63 13.67
CA ASP A 133 5.18 -10.95 14.14
C ASP A 133 4.33 -11.65 13.06
N LEU A 134 3.80 -12.82 13.41
CA LEU A 134 2.97 -13.63 12.53
C LEU A 134 1.66 -12.92 12.18
N ASP A 135 1.07 -12.17 13.13
CA ASP A 135 -0.22 -11.49 12.95
C ASP A 135 -0.09 -10.36 11.93
N THR A 136 0.98 -9.57 12.03
CA THR A 136 1.31 -8.52 11.06
C THR A 136 1.54 -9.10 9.65
N LEU A 137 2.24 -10.23 9.55
CA LEU A 137 2.49 -10.89 8.27
C LEU A 137 1.20 -11.45 7.66
N GLN A 138 0.31 -12.03 8.48
CA GLN A 138 -1.02 -12.46 8.04
C GLN A 138 -1.87 -11.28 7.57
N LEU A 139 -1.86 -10.14 8.28
CA LEU A 139 -2.58 -8.94 7.88
C LEU A 139 -2.13 -8.44 6.49
N LEU A 140 -0.82 -8.42 6.24
CA LEU A 140 -0.25 -8.02 4.95
C LEU A 140 -0.58 -9.02 3.83
N ARG A 141 -0.68 -10.32 4.15
CA ARG A 141 -1.18 -11.33 3.21
C ARG A 141 -2.66 -11.14 2.90
N TYR A 142 -3.48 -10.87 3.91
CA TYR A 142 -4.91 -10.53 3.71
C TYR A 142 -5.08 -9.31 2.82
N LEU A 143 -4.19 -8.32 2.91
CA LEU A 143 -4.19 -7.19 2.00
C LEU A 143 -3.95 -7.63 0.54
N SER A 144 -3.00 -8.53 0.29
CA SER A 144 -2.79 -9.08 -1.06
C SER A 144 -4.03 -9.84 -1.56
N TYR A 145 -4.62 -10.69 -0.72
CA TYR A 145 -5.87 -11.39 -1.06
C TYR A 145 -7.01 -10.42 -1.35
N PHE A 146 -7.14 -9.35 -0.56
CA PHE A 146 -8.14 -8.31 -0.77
C PHE A 146 -7.95 -7.59 -2.11
N GLN A 147 -6.72 -7.26 -2.48
CA GLN A 147 -6.41 -6.71 -3.80
C GLN A 147 -6.80 -7.66 -4.94
N HIS A 148 -6.48 -8.96 -4.81
CA HIS A 148 -6.86 -9.96 -5.81
C HIS A 148 -8.40 -10.07 -5.96
N MET A 149 -9.12 -10.03 -4.84
CA MET A 149 -10.59 -10.07 -4.83
C MET A 149 -11.22 -8.84 -5.49
N LEU A 150 -10.57 -7.68 -5.47
CA LEU A 150 -11.01 -6.49 -6.19
C LEU A 150 -10.58 -6.50 -7.66
N LEU A 151 -9.38 -7.00 -7.96
CA LEU A 151 -8.84 -7.07 -9.31
C LEU A 151 -9.67 -7.99 -10.21
N LEU A 152 -10.11 -9.13 -9.67
CA LEU A 152 -10.83 -10.16 -10.43
C LEU A 152 -12.13 -9.65 -11.07
N PRO A 153 -13.09 -9.04 -10.35
CA PRO A 153 -14.28 -8.48 -10.97
C PRO A 153 -13.97 -7.32 -11.93
N MET A 154 -12.96 -6.49 -11.64
CA MET A 154 -12.52 -5.43 -12.56
C MET A 154 -11.99 -6.01 -13.88
N TRP A 155 -11.21 -7.08 -13.82
CA TRP A 155 -10.72 -7.81 -15.00
C TRP A 155 -11.85 -8.39 -15.81
N VAL A 156 -12.80 -9.06 -15.14
CA VAL A 156 -13.99 -9.63 -15.78
C VAL A 156 -14.74 -8.55 -16.55
N ILE A 157 -14.98 -7.37 -15.96
CA ILE A 157 -15.62 -6.23 -16.63
C ILE A 157 -14.84 -5.78 -17.87
N VAL A 158 -13.51 -5.68 -17.78
CA VAL A 158 -12.64 -5.31 -18.91
C VAL A 158 -12.73 -6.33 -20.04
N VAL A 159 -12.64 -7.62 -19.72
CA VAL A 159 -12.70 -8.71 -20.70
C VAL A 159 -14.08 -8.78 -21.36
N PHE A 160 -15.17 -8.67 -20.59
CA PHE A 160 -16.52 -8.62 -21.16
C PHE A 160 -16.73 -7.42 -22.08
N ARG A 161 -16.22 -6.23 -21.71
CA ARG A 161 -16.28 -5.05 -22.58
C ARG A 161 -15.51 -5.28 -23.88
N PHE A 162 -14.34 -5.90 -23.81
CA PHE A 162 -13.55 -6.24 -25.00
C PHE A 162 -14.31 -7.17 -25.94
N PHE A 163 -14.95 -8.22 -25.41
CA PHE A 163 -15.73 -9.16 -26.22
C PHE A 163 -17.06 -8.59 -26.75
N MET A 164 -17.70 -7.65 -26.06
CA MET A 164 -18.93 -7.01 -26.55
C MET A 164 -18.68 -5.94 -27.63
N LEU A 165 -17.46 -5.43 -27.76
CA LEU A 165 -17.09 -4.41 -28.75
C LEU A 165 -16.54 -5.00 -30.06
N ILE A 166 -16.32 -6.33 -30.12
CA ILE A 166 -15.99 -7.11 -31.32
C ILE A 166 -17.28 -7.63 -31.94
#